data_AF-A0A847P2F9-F1
#
_entry.id   AF-A0A847P2F9-F1
#
_cell.length_a   1.000
_cell.length_b   1.000
_cell.length_c   1.000
_cell.angle_alpha   90.00
_cell.angle_beta   90.00
_cell.angle_gamma   90.00
#
_symmetry.space_group_name_H-M   'P 1'
#
loop_
_entity.id
_entity.type
_entity.pdbx_description
1 polymer ?
#
loop_
_entity_poly.entity_id
_entity_poly.type
_entity_poly.pdbx_seq_one_letter_code
_entity_poly.pdbx_strand_id
1 'polypeptide(L)'
;MILNIEQKKGDQDQLDGRVTVYAIIETDAADILNMKHPIASMVHNGLLVAQGNFREQSSLKDFLKSEMGISLDENLGEGLAQLIEKMNGLESALDPQKLKEHLENMGEEFIPTPAKIVPFHSEEEILAQEGDIFFIGNYKNVGNAVLGVNALPILYQARYREQEAHKILNEIELLISQIERNESTVSPSVMTPGIDIEQKLLKEFIPNMLYCIKEPSQFKEAEEQFRDFMRGYRFKEDVDAIVTLIGSKEQLGAQDYRLLELYAKKIAAVKKEDFSAAEVYSKEIQSLRSE
;
A
#
# COMPACT_ATOMS: atom_id res chain seq x y z
N MET A 1 -18.49 27.91 5.43
CA MET A 1 -17.46 27.99 6.50
C MET A 1 -17.69 26.78 7.39
N ILE A 2 -17.08 25.63 7.04
CA ILE A 2 -17.30 24.34 7.71
C ILE A 2 -16.22 24.22 8.78
N LEU A 3 -16.57 24.50 10.05
CA LEU A 3 -15.77 24.29 11.27
C LEU A 3 -14.36 24.94 11.26
N ASN A 4 -13.87 25.47 12.38
CA ASN A 4 -12.50 26.03 12.44
C ASN A 4 -11.44 24.91 12.47
N ILE A 5 -11.44 24.06 11.45
CA ILE A 5 -10.49 22.95 11.30
C ILE A 5 -9.26 23.47 10.56
N GLU A 6 -8.11 23.35 11.19
CA GLU A 6 -6.83 23.78 10.66
C GLU A 6 -5.95 22.55 10.43
N GLN A 7 -5.43 22.39 9.21
CA GLN A 7 -4.39 21.40 8.96
C GLN A 7 -3.04 21.99 9.38
N LYS A 8 -2.46 21.43 10.43
CA LYS A 8 -1.17 21.85 10.98
C LYS A 8 0.02 21.23 10.24
N LYS A 9 -0.17 20.05 9.65
CA LYS A 9 0.84 19.29 8.92
C LYS A 9 0.20 18.45 7.83
N GLY A 10 0.89 18.32 6.70
CA GLY A 10 0.44 17.51 5.56
C GLY A 10 0.10 18.31 4.31
N ASP A 11 -0.47 17.62 3.32
CA ASP A 11 -0.89 18.19 2.03
C ASP A 11 -2.35 17.77 1.73
N GLN A 12 -3.24 18.73 1.48
CA GLN A 12 -4.65 18.44 1.19
C GLN A 12 -4.87 17.77 -0.16
N ASP A 13 -3.96 17.98 -1.10
CA ASP A 13 -4.03 17.42 -2.45
C ASP A 13 -3.32 16.07 -2.52
N GLN A 14 -2.46 15.76 -1.54
CA GLN A 14 -1.75 14.49 -1.41
C GLN A 14 -1.75 14.02 0.05
N LEU A 15 -2.85 13.42 0.48
CA LEU A 15 -2.97 12.88 1.83
C LEU A 15 -2.06 11.67 2.03
N ASP A 16 -1.40 11.57 3.19
CA ASP A 16 -0.45 10.49 3.53
C ASP A 16 -1.13 9.14 3.82
N GLY A 17 -2.41 9.17 4.17
CA GLY A 17 -3.19 8.01 4.62
C GLY A 17 -3.08 7.75 6.13
N ARG A 18 -2.17 8.43 6.84
CA ARG A 18 -2.11 8.49 8.31
C ARG A 18 -2.61 9.84 8.77
N VAL A 19 -3.52 9.87 9.74
CA VAL A 19 -4.10 11.10 10.25
C VAL A 19 -4.03 11.16 11.77
N THR A 20 -3.66 12.31 12.31
CA THR A 20 -3.80 12.66 13.73
C THR A 20 -4.71 13.88 13.85
N VAL A 21 -5.80 13.74 14.59
CA VAL A 21 -6.78 14.81 14.83
C VAL A 21 -6.79 15.14 16.30
N TYR A 22 -6.67 16.41 16.66
CA TYR A 22 -6.69 16.83 18.06
C TYR A 22 -7.55 18.07 18.33
N ALA A 23 -8.06 18.11 19.55
CA ALA A 23 -8.81 19.22 20.13
C ALA A 23 -8.23 19.59 21.49
N ILE A 24 -8.30 20.87 21.83
CA ILE A 24 -7.97 21.37 23.18
C ILE A 24 -9.27 21.53 23.97
N ILE A 25 -9.28 21.02 25.19
CA ILE A 25 -10.41 21.09 26.11
C ILE A 25 -10.19 22.22 27.10
N GLU A 26 -10.97 23.30 26.94
CA GLU A 26 -11.02 24.46 27.84
C GLU A 26 -12.00 24.18 28.99
N THR A 27 -11.71 23.17 29.80
CA THR A 27 -12.51 22.82 30.99
C THR A 27 -11.56 22.55 32.15
N ASP A 28 -11.95 22.98 33.35
CA ASP A 28 -11.12 22.77 34.53
C ASP A 28 -10.89 21.27 34.77
N ALA A 29 -9.65 20.90 35.06
CA ALA A 29 -9.28 19.50 35.28
C ALA A 29 -10.11 18.83 36.39
N ALA A 30 -10.55 19.61 37.39
CA ALA A 30 -11.45 19.14 38.44
C ALA A 30 -12.84 18.77 37.91
N ASP A 31 -13.36 19.51 36.94
CA ASP A 31 -14.67 19.24 36.32
C ASP A 31 -14.60 18.01 35.42
N ILE A 32 -13.49 17.82 34.70
CA ILE A 32 -13.23 16.61 33.90
C ILE A 32 -13.15 15.38 34.80
N LEU A 33 -12.41 15.46 35.92
CA LEU A 33 -12.29 14.36 36.89
C LEU A 33 -13.62 14.03 37.60
N ASN A 34 -14.50 15.02 37.78
CA ASN A 34 -15.83 14.84 38.37
C ASN A 34 -16.86 14.29 37.38
N MET A 35 -16.59 14.32 36.08
CA MET A 35 -17.42 13.63 35.09
C MET A 35 -17.24 12.12 35.26
N LYS A 36 -18.26 11.44 35.82
CA LYS A 36 -18.34 9.96 35.90
C LYS A 36 -18.50 9.28 34.53
N HIS A 37 -18.14 9.94 33.43
CA HIS A 37 -18.31 9.45 32.07
C HIS A 37 -16.99 8.90 31.54
N PRO A 38 -16.96 7.72 30.89
CA PRO A 38 -15.73 7.11 30.33
C PRO A 38 -14.94 8.02 29.37
N ILE A 39 -15.60 9.03 28.83
CA ILE A 39 -15.01 10.05 27.95
C ILE A 39 -14.03 10.96 28.70
N ALA A 40 -14.18 11.14 30.01
CA ALA A 40 -13.28 11.96 30.81
C ALA A 40 -11.86 11.36 30.88
N SER A 41 -11.74 10.04 30.93
CA SER A 41 -10.44 9.34 30.93
C SER A 41 -9.71 9.38 29.59
N MET A 42 -10.35 9.88 28.53
CA MET A 42 -9.75 10.03 27.20
C MET A 42 -9.04 11.39 27.02
N VAL A 43 -9.25 12.34 27.94
CA VAL A 43 -8.64 13.66 27.88
C VAL A 43 -7.37 13.68 28.73
N HIS A 44 -6.23 13.96 28.11
CA HIS A 44 -4.92 13.99 28.76
C HIS A 44 -4.32 15.38 28.64
N ASN A 45 -4.00 16.02 29.77
CA ASN A 45 -3.46 17.39 29.81
C ASN A 45 -4.30 18.42 29.04
N GLY A 46 -5.63 18.25 29.03
CA GLY A 46 -6.53 19.11 28.25
C GLY A 46 -6.51 18.84 26.75
N LEU A 47 -5.89 17.74 26.29
CA LEU A 47 -5.86 17.32 24.89
C LEU A 47 -6.73 16.09 24.69
N LEU A 48 -7.48 16.09 23.59
CA LEU A 48 -8.19 14.92 23.09
C LEU A 48 -7.70 14.64 21.66
N VAL A 49 -7.13 13.46 21.44
CA VAL A 49 -6.44 13.12 20.19
C VAL A 49 -6.95 11.79 19.65
N ALA A 50 -7.31 11.76 18.36
CA ALA A 50 -7.56 10.54 17.60
C ALA A 50 -6.48 10.33 16.53
N GLN A 51 -6.12 9.08 16.29
CA GLN A 51 -5.23 8.66 15.22
C GLN A 51 -5.88 7.61 14.33
N GLY A 52 -5.72 7.74 13.02
CA GLY A 52 -6.16 6.75 12.02
C GLY A 52 -5.01 6.39 11.08
N ASN A 53 -4.88 5.11 10.74
CA ASN A 53 -3.87 4.62 9.79
C ASN A 53 -4.57 3.89 8.63
N PHE A 54 -5.10 4.67 7.68
CA PHE A 54 -5.86 4.16 6.54
C PHE A 54 -4.97 3.67 5.40
N ARG A 55 -3.67 3.97 5.46
CA ARG A 55 -2.66 3.44 4.53
C ARG A 55 -2.45 1.94 4.71
N GLU A 56 -2.39 1.48 5.96
CA GLU A 56 -2.15 0.08 6.30
C GLU A 56 -3.46 -0.67 6.63
N GLN A 57 -4.50 0.04 7.08
CA GLN A 57 -5.78 -0.55 7.47
C GLN A 57 -6.86 -0.24 6.42
N SER A 58 -6.79 -1.00 5.30
CA SER A 58 -7.69 -0.86 4.16
C SER A 58 -9.13 -1.29 4.47
N SER A 59 -9.32 -2.09 5.52
CA SER A 59 -10.61 -2.57 5.96
C SER A 59 -10.74 -2.55 7.48
N LEU A 60 -11.99 -2.58 7.96
CA LEU A 60 -12.26 -2.80 9.38
C LEU A 60 -11.65 -4.12 9.87
N LYS A 61 -11.55 -5.13 9.00
CA LYS A 61 -10.93 -6.42 9.33
C LYS A 61 -9.45 -6.28 9.64
N ASP A 62 -8.73 -5.49 8.84
CA ASP A 62 -7.30 -5.21 9.04
C ASP A 62 -7.05 -4.44 10.33
N PHE A 63 -7.92 -3.48 10.65
CA PHE A 63 -7.88 -2.75 11.92
C PHE A 63 -8.06 -3.69 13.12
N LEU A 64 -9.09 -4.54 13.10
CA LEU A 64 -9.36 -5.48 14.19
C LEU A 64 -8.21 -6.46 14.41
N LYS A 65 -7.58 -6.92 13.33
CA LYS A 65 -6.43 -7.81 13.40
C LYS A 65 -5.17 -7.12 13.93
N SER A 66 -4.85 -5.92 13.42
CA SER A 66 -3.61 -5.21 13.74
C SER A 66 -3.63 -4.56 15.14
N GLU A 67 -4.72 -3.91 15.52
CA GLU A 67 -4.79 -3.16 16.78
C GLU A 67 -5.25 -4.00 17.97
N MET A 68 -6.09 -5.01 17.72
CA MET A 68 -6.72 -5.79 18.80
C MET A 68 -6.26 -7.25 18.82
N GLY A 69 -5.48 -7.71 17.83
CA GLY A 69 -5.03 -9.10 17.72
C GLY A 69 -6.18 -10.09 17.48
N ILE A 70 -7.33 -9.61 17.02
CA ILE A 70 -8.53 -10.44 16.80
C ILE A 70 -8.48 -11.00 15.38
N SER A 71 -8.24 -12.31 15.27
CA SER A 71 -8.42 -13.04 14.02
C SER A 71 -9.90 -13.32 13.80
N LEU A 72 -10.45 -12.77 12.71
CA LEU A 72 -11.86 -12.86 12.34
C LEU A 72 -12.29 -14.24 11.80
N ASP A 73 -11.37 -15.20 11.73
CA ASP A 73 -11.65 -16.49 11.08
C ASP A 73 -12.32 -17.53 12.01
N GLU A 74 -12.30 -17.36 13.34
CA GLU A 74 -12.88 -18.36 14.25
C GLU A 74 -13.86 -17.84 15.31
N ASN A 75 -13.78 -16.57 15.76
CA ASN A 75 -14.63 -16.06 16.88
C ASN A 75 -15.13 -14.61 16.68
N LEU A 76 -15.74 -14.33 15.52
CA LEU A 76 -16.26 -12.99 15.16
C LEU A 76 -17.19 -12.40 16.24
N GLY A 77 -18.04 -13.22 16.86
CA GLY A 77 -19.04 -12.77 17.84
C GLY A 77 -18.44 -12.30 19.17
N GLU A 78 -17.42 -12.99 19.67
CA GLU A 78 -16.77 -12.63 20.93
C GLU A 78 -15.83 -11.44 20.77
N GLY A 79 -15.12 -11.34 19.63
CA GLY A 79 -14.25 -10.21 19.32
C GLY A 79 -15.00 -8.89 19.11
N LEU A 80 -16.19 -8.93 18.48
CA LEU A 80 -17.05 -7.75 18.30
C LEU A 80 -17.74 -7.31 19.59
N ALA A 81 -18.11 -8.24 20.46
CA ALA A 81 -18.64 -7.91 21.79
C ALA A 81 -17.59 -7.16 22.63
N GLN A 82 -16.33 -7.64 22.63
CA GLN A 82 -15.21 -6.94 23.28
C GLN A 82 -14.90 -5.58 22.63
N LEU A 83 -15.13 -5.43 21.32
CA LEU A 83 -14.98 -4.15 20.62
C LEU A 83 -15.99 -3.13 21.13
N ILE A 84 -17.28 -3.50 21.21
CA ILE A 84 -18.36 -2.61 21.67
C ILE A 84 -18.12 -2.20 23.14
N GLU A 85 -17.68 -3.14 23.96
CA GLU A 85 -17.35 -2.90 25.38
C GLU A 85 -16.12 -2.00 25.56
N LYS A 86 -15.14 -2.06 24.64
CA LYS A 86 -13.95 -1.19 24.65
C LYS A 86 -14.17 0.16 23.96
N MET A 87 -15.11 0.26 23.02
CA MET A 87 -15.44 1.48 22.27
C MET A 87 -16.47 2.38 22.98
N ASN A 88 -16.81 2.12 24.24
CA ASN A 88 -17.65 2.91 25.18
C ASN A 88 -18.12 4.29 24.66
N GLY A 89 -19.14 4.29 23.80
CA GLY A 89 -19.61 5.50 23.13
C GLY A 89 -20.50 5.30 21.89
N LEU A 90 -20.63 4.07 21.40
CA LEU A 90 -21.52 3.71 20.28
C LEU A 90 -22.64 2.72 20.68
N GLU A 91 -22.98 2.67 21.96
CA GLU A 91 -23.94 1.69 22.53
C GLU A 91 -25.34 1.76 21.92
N SER A 92 -25.69 2.83 21.19
CA SER A 92 -27.04 2.98 20.62
C SER A 92 -27.15 2.68 19.11
N ALA A 93 -26.07 2.44 18.38
CA ALA A 93 -26.13 2.37 16.91
C ALA A 93 -25.83 1.00 16.29
N LEU A 94 -25.17 0.09 17.00
CA LEU A 94 -24.67 -1.16 16.40
C LEU A 94 -24.97 -2.35 17.30
N ASP A 95 -26.08 -3.02 17.02
CA ASP A 95 -26.39 -4.35 17.57
C ASP A 95 -25.30 -5.34 17.09
N PRO A 96 -24.58 -6.02 17.99
CA PRO A 96 -23.47 -6.91 17.63
C PRO A 96 -23.88 -8.03 16.68
N GLN A 97 -25.12 -8.52 16.78
CA GLN A 97 -25.63 -9.55 15.86
C GLN A 97 -25.90 -8.96 14.48
N LYS A 98 -26.44 -7.74 14.40
CA LYS A 98 -26.61 -7.03 13.12
C LYS A 98 -25.29 -6.63 12.49
N LEU A 99 -24.30 -6.23 13.29
CA LEU A 99 -22.95 -5.90 12.81
C LEU A 99 -22.26 -7.14 12.23
N LYS A 100 -22.40 -8.29 12.91
CA LYS A 100 -21.92 -9.59 12.40
C LYS A 100 -22.61 -9.96 11.09
N GLU A 101 -23.94 -9.89 11.05
CA GLU A 101 -24.71 -10.17 9.83
C GLU A 101 -24.39 -9.19 8.70
N HIS A 102 -24.12 -7.91 9.00
CA HIS A 102 -23.66 -6.94 8.00
C HIS A 102 -22.26 -7.29 7.48
N LEU A 103 -21.31 -7.62 8.36
CA LEU A 103 -19.94 -7.98 7.98
C LEU A 103 -19.84 -9.28 7.16
N GLU A 104 -20.76 -10.22 7.38
CA GLU A 104 -20.86 -11.47 6.63
C GLU A 104 -21.62 -11.31 5.30
N ASN A 105 -22.61 -10.39 5.22
CA ASN A 105 -23.43 -10.18 4.01
C ASN A 105 -22.95 -9.03 3.09
N MET A 106 -22.10 -8.12 3.55
CA MET A 106 -21.62 -6.98 2.76
C MET A 106 -20.28 -7.30 2.11
N GLY A 107 -20.33 -7.88 0.91
CA GLY A 107 -19.15 -7.99 0.06
C GLY A 107 -18.56 -6.65 -0.38
N GLU A 108 -19.28 -5.52 -0.27
CA GLU A 108 -18.85 -4.24 -0.86
C GLU A 108 -19.34 -2.97 -0.14
N GLU A 109 -20.13 -3.07 0.93
CA GLU A 109 -20.74 -1.87 1.54
C GLU A 109 -19.81 -1.36 2.68
N PHE A 110 -19.39 -0.09 2.56
CA PHE A 110 -18.18 0.44 3.18
C PHE A 110 -18.39 0.86 4.65
N ILE A 111 -17.73 0.17 5.58
CA ILE A 111 -17.62 0.63 6.98
C ILE A 111 -16.29 1.38 7.13
N PRO A 112 -16.30 2.69 7.47
CA PRO A 112 -15.07 3.44 7.71
C PRO A 112 -14.29 2.82 8.87
N THR A 113 -12.98 2.77 8.72
CA THR A 113 -12.09 2.26 9.76
C THR A 113 -12.11 3.25 10.93
N PRO A 114 -12.40 2.81 12.16
CA PRO A 114 -12.45 3.71 13.30
C PRO A 114 -11.05 4.26 13.61
N ALA A 115 -11.00 5.51 14.07
CA ALA A 115 -9.78 6.09 14.61
C ALA A 115 -9.65 5.75 16.11
N LYS A 116 -8.41 5.62 16.58
CA LYS A 116 -8.06 5.31 17.96
C LYS A 116 -7.82 6.57 18.75
N ILE A 117 -8.38 6.66 19.96
CA ILE A 117 -8.02 7.73 20.90
C ILE A 117 -6.68 7.39 21.55
N VAL A 118 -5.71 8.30 21.48
CA VAL A 118 -4.35 8.10 21.97
C VAL A 118 -3.96 9.22 22.94
N PRO A 119 -3.39 8.90 24.11
CA PRO A 119 -2.94 9.92 25.06
C PRO A 119 -1.68 10.63 24.56
N PHE A 120 -1.68 11.95 24.63
CA PHE A 120 -0.53 12.81 24.38
C PHE A 120 -0.36 13.81 25.53
N HIS A 121 0.86 14.28 25.77
CA HIS A 121 1.14 15.17 26.90
C HIS A 121 1.30 16.63 26.48
N SER A 122 1.58 16.90 25.21
CA SER A 122 1.81 18.24 24.65
C SER A 122 1.43 18.31 23.17
N GLU A 123 1.18 19.53 22.67
CA GLU A 123 0.91 19.75 21.24
C GLU A 123 2.16 19.49 20.39
N GLU A 124 3.35 19.76 20.91
CA GLU A 124 4.61 19.49 20.22
C GLU A 124 4.81 17.99 19.94
N GLU A 125 4.42 17.12 20.87
CA GLU A 125 4.43 15.66 20.66
C GLU A 125 3.48 15.22 19.53
N ILE A 126 2.32 15.88 19.42
CA ILE A 126 1.35 15.65 18.35
C ILE A 126 1.96 16.07 17.02
N LEU A 127 2.52 17.28 16.94
CA LEU A 127 3.13 17.82 15.70
C LEU A 127 4.34 17.02 15.22
N ALA A 128 5.02 16.33 16.13
CA ALA A 128 6.12 15.43 15.82
C ALA A 128 5.67 14.10 15.18
N GLN A 129 4.38 13.74 15.26
CA GLN A 129 3.86 12.49 14.67
C GLN A 129 3.99 12.47 13.14
N GLU A 130 4.16 11.27 12.57
CA GLU A 130 4.11 11.07 11.12
C GLU A 130 2.67 11.18 10.60
N GLY A 131 2.52 11.64 9.36
CA GLY A 131 1.22 11.80 8.69
C GLY A 131 0.63 13.21 8.76
N ASP A 132 -0.63 13.31 8.37
CA ASP A 132 -1.40 14.54 8.33
C ASP A 132 -1.96 14.89 9.71
N ILE A 133 -1.86 16.15 10.11
CA ILE A 133 -2.28 16.59 11.44
C ILE A 133 -3.32 17.69 11.33
N PHE A 134 -4.45 17.49 12.00
CA PHE A 134 -5.56 18.43 12.01
C PHE A 134 -5.90 18.87 13.44
N PHE A 135 -5.97 20.17 13.61
CA PHE A 135 -6.48 20.82 14.80
C PHE A 135 -7.94 21.22 14.57
N ILE A 136 -8.86 20.74 15.40
CA ILE A 136 -10.29 21.02 15.23
C ILE A 136 -10.82 22.16 16.14
N GLY A 137 -9.94 22.75 16.94
CA GLY A 137 -10.24 23.90 17.78
C GLY A 137 -10.32 23.61 19.28
N ASN A 138 -10.77 24.63 20.00
CA ASN A 138 -10.93 24.61 21.44
C ASN A 138 -12.39 24.33 21.82
N TYR A 139 -12.61 23.44 22.78
CA TYR A 139 -13.92 23.00 23.21
C TYR A 139 -14.10 23.15 24.71
N LYS A 140 -15.22 23.73 25.12
CA LYS A 140 -15.66 23.77 26.53
C LYS A 140 -16.49 22.55 26.94
N ASN A 141 -16.90 21.74 25.96
CA ASN A 141 -17.71 20.55 26.17
C ASN A 141 -16.99 19.36 25.55
N VAL A 142 -16.64 18.38 26.39
CA VAL A 142 -15.88 17.20 25.97
C VAL A 142 -16.66 16.33 24.98
N GLY A 143 -17.97 16.20 25.13
CA GLY A 143 -18.80 15.43 24.20
C GLY A 143 -18.76 16.00 22.78
N ASN A 144 -18.82 17.32 22.63
CA ASN A 144 -18.68 17.97 21.32
C ASN A 144 -17.28 17.78 20.73
N ALA A 145 -16.24 17.81 21.57
CA ALA A 145 -14.87 17.55 21.13
C ALA A 145 -14.72 16.12 20.61
N VAL A 146 -15.27 15.12 21.32
CA VAL A 146 -15.26 13.71 20.90
C VAL A 146 -15.93 13.52 19.55
N LEU A 147 -17.10 14.14 19.35
CA LEU A 147 -17.79 14.07 18.06
C LEU A 147 -16.93 14.65 16.93
N GLY A 148 -16.27 15.78 17.17
CA GLY A 148 -15.37 16.40 16.18
C GLY A 148 -14.15 15.55 15.87
N VAL A 149 -13.46 15.07 16.92
CA VAL A 149 -12.22 14.29 16.83
C VAL A 149 -12.48 12.94 16.15
N ASN A 150 -13.67 12.36 16.29
CA ASN A 150 -14.05 11.10 15.64
C ASN A 150 -14.65 11.29 14.22
N ALA A 151 -15.30 12.42 13.95
CA ALA A 151 -15.91 12.66 12.64
C ALA A 151 -14.86 12.99 11.55
N LEU A 152 -13.82 13.75 11.89
CA LEU A 152 -12.82 14.18 10.91
C LEU A 152 -12.03 13.01 10.29
N PRO A 153 -11.58 11.99 11.05
CA PRO A 153 -10.94 10.82 10.46
C PRO A 153 -11.81 10.08 9.44
N ILE A 154 -13.13 10.04 9.62
CA ILE A 154 -14.06 9.42 8.65
C ILE A 154 -14.06 10.21 7.34
N LEU A 155 -14.15 11.54 7.42
CA LEU A 155 -14.11 12.42 6.25
C LEU A 155 -12.75 12.34 5.55
N TYR A 156 -11.67 12.32 6.33
CA TYR A 156 -10.31 12.14 5.83
C TYR A 156 -10.18 10.82 5.07
N GLN A 157 -10.68 9.71 5.65
CA GLN A 157 -10.59 8.39 5.03
C GLN A 157 -11.32 8.35 3.68
N ALA A 158 -12.50 8.97 3.59
CA ALA A 158 -13.24 9.06 2.34
C ALA A 158 -12.44 9.83 1.28
N ARG A 159 -11.88 10.98 1.63
CA ARG A 159 -11.07 11.81 0.71
C ARG A 159 -9.78 11.12 0.28
N TYR A 160 -9.07 10.46 1.20
CA TYR A 160 -7.85 9.70 0.88
C TYR A 160 -8.14 8.60 -0.14
N ARG A 161 -9.24 7.86 0.03
CA ARG A 161 -9.64 6.82 -0.93
C ARG A 161 -10.02 7.38 -2.29
N GLU A 162 -10.70 8.51 -2.32
CA GLU A 162 -11.02 9.20 -3.57
C GLU A 162 -9.74 9.62 -4.31
N GLN A 163 -8.73 10.14 -3.60
CA GLN A 163 -7.41 10.45 -4.19
C GLN A 163 -6.72 9.20 -4.73
N GLU A 164 -6.72 8.09 -4.00
CA GLU A 164 -6.13 6.83 -4.46
C GLU A 164 -6.86 6.27 -5.69
N ALA A 165 -8.19 6.32 -5.71
CA ALA A 165 -8.99 5.91 -6.86
C ALA A 165 -8.69 6.76 -8.10
N HIS A 166 -8.56 8.08 -7.94
CA HIS A 166 -8.16 8.96 -9.03
C HIS A 166 -6.74 8.69 -9.53
N LYS A 167 -5.78 8.39 -8.65
CA LYS A 167 -4.42 8.00 -9.07
C LYS A 167 -4.45 6.73 -9.92
N ILE A 168 -5.20 5.71 -9.50
CA ILE A 168 -5.38 4.47 -10.26
C ILE A 168 -6.00 4.74 -11.63
N LEU A 169 -7.07 5.55 -11.69
CA LEU A 169 -7.70 5.91 -12.96
C LEU A 169 -6.76 6.65 -13.89
N ASN A 170 -6.00 7.62 -13.38
CA ASN A 170 -5.02 8.36 -14.17
C ASN A 170 -3.90 7.44 -14.69
N GLU A 171 -3.47 6.46 -13.90
CA GLU A 171 -2.49 5.45 -14.33
C GLU A 171 -3.06 4.55 -15.43
N ILE A 172 -4.32 4.12 -15.30
CA ILE A 172 -5.03 3.37 -16.35
C ILE A 172 -5.13 4.20 -17.63
N GLU A 173 -5.54 5.47 -17.54
CA GLU A 173 -5.61 6.37 -18.69
C GLU A 173 -4.24 6.57 -19.32
N LEU A 174 -3.17 6.69 -18.53
CA LEU A 174 -1.81 6.77 -19.03
C LEU A 174 -1.44 5.50 -19.82
N LEU A 175 -1.72 4.32 -19.28
CA LEU A 175 -1.49 3.04 -19.95
C LEU A 175 -2.30 2.91 -21.24
N ILE A 176 -3.59 3.28 -21.23
CA ILE A 176 -4.45 3.28 -22.43
C ILE A 176 -3.89 4.25 -23.47
N SER A 177 -3.52 5.47 -23.07
CA SER A 177 -2.98 6.48 -23.99
C SER A 177 -1.67 6.05 -24.64
N GLN A 178 -0.83 5.28 -23.92
CA GLN A 178 0.40 4.69 -24.46
C GLN A 178 0.09 3.60 -25.50
N ILE A 179 -0.92 2.76 -25.23
CA ILE A 179 -1.38 1.72 -26.17
C ILE A 179 -2.00 2.37 -27.42
N GLU A 180 -2.85 3.38 -27.25
CA GLU A 180 -3.56 4.05 -28.36
C GLU A 180 -2.62 4.83 -29.29
N ARG A 181 -1.52 5.37 -28.75
CA ARG A 181 -0.56 6.12 -29.56
C ARG A 181 0.37 5.24 -30.38
N ASN A 182 0.39 3.91 -30.18
CA ASN A 182 1.39 3.01 -30.77
C ASN A 182 2.82 3.56 -30.59
N GLU A 183 3.03 4.38 -29.56
CA GLU A 183 4.33 4.91 -29.21
C GLU A 183 5.05 3.74 -28.54
N SER A 184 5.87 3.04 -29.34
CA SER A 184 6.87 2.11 -28.84
C SER A 184 7.51 2.77 -27.65
N THR A 185 7.35 2.13 -26.49
CA THR A 185 7.81 2.58 -25.18
C THR A 185 9.18 3.25 -25.30
N VAL A 186 9.19 4.59 -25.33
CA VAL A 186 10.34 5.33 -24.82
C VAL A 186 10.27 5.13 -23.32
N SER A 187 10.75 3.96 -22.90
CA SER A 187 11.04 3.67 -21.52
C SER A 187 11.84 4.87 -21.02
N PRO A 188 11.39 5.59 -19.98
CA PRO A 188 12.20 6.65 -19.43
C PRO A 188 13.52 5.99 -19.04
N SER A 189 14.60 6.46 -19.67
CA SER A 189 15.97 6.19 -19.28
C SER A 189 16.16 6.75 -17.88
N VAL A 190 15.68 6.03 -16.87
CA VAL A 190 15.85 6.36 -15.47
C VAL A 190 16.48 5.13 -14.84
N MET A 191 17.76 5.28 -14.57
CA MET A 191 18.50 4.47 -13.63
C MET A 191 17.86 4.65 -12.24
N THR A 192 16.77 3.94 -11.96
CA THR A 192 16.18 3.91 -10.62
C THR A 192 16.92 2.87 -9.78
N PRO A 193 17.53 3.24 -8.65
CA PRO A 193 18.10 2.27 -7.71
C PRO A 193 16.96 1.41 -7.14
N GLY A 194 17.09 0.09 -7.19
CA GLY A 194 16.14 -0.84 -6.57
C GLY A 194 15.27 -1.68 -7.51
N ILE A 195 15.42 -1.58 -8.84
CA ILE A 195 14.74 -2.50 -9.76
C ILE A 195 15.39 -3.88 -9.65
N ASP A 196 14.60 -4.89 -9.24
CA ASP A 196 15.05 -6.28 -9.25
C ASP A 196 15.09 -6.80 -10.69
N ILE A 197 16.29 -6.73 -11.29
CA ILE A 197 16.55 -7.07 -12.69
C ILE A 197 16.07 -8.48 -13.02
N GLU A 198 16.23 -9.43 -12.10
CA GLU A 198 15.73 -10.79 -12.26
C GLU A 198 14.22 -10.83 -12.49
N GLN A 199 13.45 -10.12 -11.65
CA GLN A 199 12.00 -10.07 -11.80
C GLN A 199 11.58 -9.39 -13.10
N LYS A 200 12.25 -8.31 -13.49
CA LYS A 200 11.92 -7.61 -14.73
C LYS A 200 12.18 -8.48 -15.95
N LEU A 201 13.28 -9.23 -15.96
CA LEU A 201 13.56 -10.21 -17.01
C LEU A 201 12.52 -11.33 -17.07
N LEU A 202 12.18 -11.93 -15.92
CA LEU A 202 11.30 -13.10 -15.86
C LEU A 202 9.82 -12.79 -15.98
N LYS A 203 9.36 -11.59 -15.60
CA LYS A 203 7.94 -11.22 -15.61
C LYS A 203 7.54 -10.37 -16.81
N GLU A 204 8.47 -9.61 -17.38
CA GLU A 204 8.16 -8.63 -18.43
C GLU A 204 8.82 -9.04 -19.75
N PHE A 205 10.15 -9.04 -19.83
CA PHE A 205 10.85 -9.19 -21.12
C PHE A 205 10.78 -10.61 -21.70
N ILE A 206 11.09 -11.64 -20.90
CA ILE A 206 11.06 -13.02 -21.39
C ILE A 206 9.64 -13.45 -21.77
N PRO A 207 8.61 -13.24 -20.93
CA PRO A 207 7.23 -13.55 -21.31
C PRO A 207 6.74 -12.80 -22.55
N ASN A 208 7.12 -11.52 -22.71
CA ASN A 208 6.74 -10.75 -23.89
C ASN A 208 7.36 -11.33 -25.18
N MET A 209 8.66 -11.63 -25.17
CA MET A 209 9.32 -12.28 -26.30
C MET A 209 8.71 -13.67 -26.62
N LEU A 210 8.33 -14.43 -25.59
CA LEU A 210 7.66 -15.73 -25.74
C LEU A 210 6.26 -15.60 -26.36
N TYR A 211 5.52 -14.57 -25.97
CA TYR A 211 4.19 -14.30 -26.52
C TYR A 211 4.27 -13.93 -28.00
N CYS A 212 5.22 -13.06 -28.35
CA CYS A 212 5.40 -12.56 -29.72
C CYS A 212 6.08 -13.56 -30.66
N ILE A 213 6.53 -14.73 -30.18
CA ILE A 213 7.31 -15.71 -30.97
C ILE A 213 6.62 -16.14 -32.29
N LYS A 214 5.28 -16.13 -32.32
CA LYS A 214 4.47 -16.54 -33.48
C LYS A 214 4.38 -15.46 -34.57
N GLU A 215 4.70 -14.21 -34.23
CA GLU A 215 4.59 -13.07 -35.13
C GLU A 215 5.98 -12.41 -35.31
N PRO A 216 6.68 -12.67 -36.43
CA PRO A 216 8.06 -12.22 -36.63
C PRO A 216 8.27 -10.71 -36.50
N SER A 217 7.27 -9.89 -36.87
CA SER A 217 7.32 -8.43 -36.72
C SER A 217 7.28 -8.02 -35.25
N GLN A 218 6.37 -8.58 -34.46
CA GLN A 218 6.25 -8.28 -33.03
C GLN A 218 7.43 -8.84 -32.24
N PHE A 219 7.93 -10.02 -32.61
CA PHE A 219 9.11 -10.61 -31.98
C PHE A 219 10.34 -9.71 -32.14
N LYS A 220 10.53 -9.13 -33.33
CA LYS A 220 11.63 -8.22 -33.60
C LYS A 220 11.54 -6.95 -32.75
N GLU A 221 10.34 -6.39 -32.58
CA GLU A 221 10.12 -5.23 -31.70
C GLU A 221 10.41 -5.57 -30.23
N ALA A 222 9.94 -6.73 -29.76
CA ALA A 222 10.21 -7.21 -28.40
C ALA A 222 11.72 -7.49 -28.17
N GLU A 223 12.42 -8.04 -29.17
CA GLU A 223 13.87 -8.23 -29.15
C GLU A 223 14.61 -6.89 -29.04
N GLU A 224 14.24 -5.90 -29.85
CA GLU A 224 14.84 -4.56 -29.83
C GLU A 224 14.66 -3.89 -28.46
N GLN A 225 13.46 -3.97 -27.87
CA GLN A 225 13.19 -3.48 -26.51
C GLN A 225 14.05 -4.18 -25.45
N PHE A 226 14.16 -5.51 -25.53
CA PHE A 226 14.98 -6.29 -24.60
C PHE A 226 16.47 -5.91 -24.72
N ARG A 227 16.99 -5.79 -25.94
CA ARG A 227 18.38 -5.39 -26.19
C ARG A 227 18.65 -3.97 -25.72
N ASP A 228 17.70 -3.06 -25.87
CA ASP A 228 17.81 -1.69 -25.40
C ASP A 228 17.83 -1.60 -23.88
N PHE A 229 16.98 -2.37 -23.19
CA PHE A 229 17.05 -2.51 -21.73
C PHE A 229 18.42 -3.05 -21.28
N MET A 230 18.99 -3.99 -22.05
CA MET A 230 20.29 -4.62 -21.76
C MET A 230 21.51 -3.83 -22.26
N ARG A 231 21.34 -2.64 -22.85
CA ARG A 231 22.44 -1.87 -23.49
C ARG A 231 23.61 -1.58 -22.54
N GLY A 232 23.36 -1.47 -21.24
CA GLY A 232 24.37 -1.26 -20.20
C GLY A 232 24.96 -2.53 -19.57
N TYR A 233 24.69 -3.72 -20.12
CA TYR A 233 25.22 -4.99 -19.62
C TYR A 233 26.52 -5.39 -20.35
N ARG A 234 27.51 -5.87 -19.59
CA ARG A 234 28.88 -6.08 -20.08
C ARG A 234 29.04 -7.35 -20.92
N PHE A 235 28.24 -8.39 -20.67
CA PHE A 235 28.38 -9.71 -21.31
C PHE A 235 27.27 -9.93 -22.34
N LYS A 236 27.48 -9.46 -23.57
CA LYS A 236 26.45 -9.52 -24.62
C LYS A 236 26.06 -10.95 -24.99
N GLU A 237 26.94 -11.90 -24.74
CA GLU A 237 26.74 -13.33 -25.01
C GLU A 237 25.53 -13.91 -24.26
N ASP A 238 25.25 -13.45 -23.04
CA ASP A 238 24.09 -13.91 -22.28
C ASP A 238 22.77 -13.37 -22.86
N VAL A 239 22.80 -12.14 -23.36
CA VAL A 239 21.66 -11.47 -24.01
C VAL A 239 21.35 -12.19 -25.33
N ASP A 240 22.38 -12.44 -26.14
CA ASP A 240 22.25 -13.17 -27.39
C ASP A 240 21.80 -14.61 -27.16
N ALA A 241 22.25 -15.25 -26.08
CA ALA A 241 21.82 -16.59 -25.72
C ALA A 241 20.33 -16.67 -25.39
N ILE A 242 19.78 -15.69 -24.64
CA ILE A 242 18.34 -15.60 -24.36
C ILE A 242 17.55 -15.42 -25.66
N VAL A 243 17.93 -14.45 -26.48
CA VAL A 243 17.24 -14.15 -27.75
C VAL A 243 17.26 -15.37 -28.67
N THR A 244 18.42 -16.00 -28.83
CA THR A 244 18.57 -17.20 -29.67
C THR A 244 17.73 -18.36 -29.12
N LEU A 245 17.73 -18.56 -27.80
CA LEU A 245 16.98 -19.65 -27.18
C LEU A 245 15.48 -19.50 -27.43
N ILE A 246 14.95 -18.28 -27.31
CA ILE A 246 13.54 -18.00 -27.58
C ILE A 246 13.26 -18.06 -29.09
N GLY A 247 14.06 -17.41 -29.92
CA GLY A 247 13.79 -17.28 -31.36
C GLY A 247 14.06 -18.55 -32.19
N SER A 248 14.81 -19.53 -31.67
CA SER A 248 15.19 -20.74 -32.43
C SER A 248 14.20 -21.89 -32.34
N LYS A 249 13.28 -21.88 -31.37
CA LYS A 249 12.38 -23.01 -31.10
C LYS A 249 10.93 -22.56 -31.03
N GLU A 250 10.09 -23.14 -31.89
CA GLU A 250 8.64 -22.89 -31.92
C GLU A 250 7.93 -23.40 -30.65
N GLN A 251 8.54 -24.37 -29.95
CA GLN A 251 8.12 -24.85 -28.63
C GLN A 251 9.34 -25.06 -27.72
N LEU A 252 9.29 -24.44 -26.54
CA LEU A 252 10.33 -24.56 -25.52
C LEU A 252 9.99 -25.68 -24.55
N GLY A 253 10.98 -26.54 -24.28
CA GLY A 253 10.87 -27.60 -23.28
C GLY A 253 11.19 -27.11 -21.87
N ALA A 254 10.98 -27.98 -20.88
CA ALA A 254 11.31 -27.67 -19.47
C ALA A 254 12.79 -27.28 -19.27
N GLN A 255 13.70 -27.88 -20.03
CA GLN A 255 15.13 -27.53 -20.02
C GLN A 255 15.38 -26.11 -20.55
N ASP A 256 14.64 -25.68 -21.58
CA ASP A 256 14.81 -24.35 -22.16
C ASP A 256 14.31 -23.25 -21.20
N TYR A 257 13.18 -23.48 -20.53
CA TYR A 257 12.70 -22.58 -19.46
C TYR A 257 13.70 -22.49 -18.31
N ARG A 258 14.32 -23.62 -17.94
CA ARG A 258 15.35 -23.63 -16.90
C ARG A 258 16.59 -22.85 -17.32
N LEU A 259 17.00 -22.95 -18.58
CA LEU A 259 18.10 -22.17 -19.13
C LEU A 259 17.79 -20.67 -19.12
N LEU A 260 16.59 -20.26 -19.52
CA LEU A 260 16.15 -18.86 -19.46
C LEU A 260 16.19 -18.30 -18.03
N GLU A 261 15.72 -19.09 -17.06
CA GLU A 261 15.78 -18.75 -15.63
C GLU A 261 17.23 -18.55 -15.16
N LEU A 262 18.13 -19.45 -15.52
CA LEU A 262 19.54 -19.36 -15.14
C LEU A 262 20.25 -18.17 -15.78
N TYR A 263 19.94 -17.84 -17.04
CA TYR A 263 20.48 -16.63 -17.67
C TYR A 263 19.99 -15.36 -16.97
N ALA A 264 18.71 -15.28 -16.62
CA ALA A 264 18.16 -14.14 -15.89
C ALA A 264 18.84 -13.96 -14.51
N LYS A 265 19.03 -15.07 -13.78
CA LYS A 265 19.75 -15.07 -12.49
C LYS A 265 21.21 -14.67 -12.62
N LYS A 266 21.91 -15.18 -13.64
CA LYS A 266 23.30 -14.80 -13.93
C LYS A 266 23.42 -13.30 -14.20
N ILE A 267 22.56 -12.75 -15.05
CA ILE A 267 22.55 -11.32 -15.38
C ILE A 267 22.29 -10.48 -14.13
N ALA A 268 21.32 -10.88 -13.29
CA ALA A 268 21.02 -10.18 -12.04
C ALA A 268 22.19 -10.23 -11.05
N ALA A 269 22.85 -11.39 -10.90
CA ALA A 269 24.02 -11.55 -10.04
C ALA A 269 25.20 -10.66 -10.48
N VAL A 270 25.50 -10.62 -11.79
CA VAL A 270 26.54 -9.75 -12.34
C VAL A 270 26.23 -8.27 -12.10
N LYS A 271 24.96 -7.87 -12.24
CA LYS A 271 24.54 -6.48 -11.99
C LYS A 271 24.56 -6.09 -10.51
N LYS A 272 24.39 -7.06 -9.61
CA LYS A 272 24.55 -6.92 -8.15
C LYS A 272 26.02 -7.07 -7.69
N GLU A 273 26.95 -7.22 -8.64
CA GLU A 273 28.39 -7.46 -8.39
C GLU A 273 28.69 -8.76 -7.61
N ASP A 274 27.74 -9.70 -7.57
CA ASP A 274 27.92 -11.03 -6.98
C ASP A 274 28.48 -12.01 -8.02
N PHE A 275 29.78 -11.94 -8.24
CA PHE A 275 30.48 -12.77 -9.21
C PHE A 275 30.56 -14.25 -8.80
N SER A 276 30.49 -14.54 -7.49
CA SER A 276 30.49 -15.91 -6.97
C SER A 276 29.22 -16.64 -7.39
N ALA A 277 28.05 -16.02 -7.20
CA ALA A 277 26.78 -16.57 -7.67
C ALA A 277 26.72 -16.67 -9.20
N ALA A 278 27.23 -15.66 -9.91
CA ALA A 278 27.30 -15.68 -11.37
C ALA A 278 28.13 -16.86 -11.93
N GLU A 279 29.22 -17.23 -11.26
CA GLU A 279 30.04 -18.38 -11.65
C GLU A 279 29.30 -19.71 -11.45
N VAL A 280 28.56 -19.85 -10.34
CA VAL A 280 27.71 -21.03 -10.08
C VAL A 280 26.66 -21.19 -11.18
N TYR A 281 25.92 -20.12 -11.49
CA TYR A 281 24.94 -20.16 -12.57
C TYR A 281 25.58 -20.44 -13.93
N SER A 282 26.78 -19.91 -14.20
CA SER A 282 27.51 -20.21 -15.44
C SER A 282 27.87 -21.69 -15.57
N LYS A 283 28.25 -22.36 -14.47
CA LYS A 283 28.53 -23.81 -14.46
C LYS A 283 27.25 -24.63 -14.68
N GLU A 284 26.15 -24.24 -14.06
CA GLU A 284 24.84 -24.89 -14.27
C GLU A 284 24.33 -24.75 -15.71
N ILE A 285 24.51 -23.57 -16.32
CA ILE A 285 24.19 -23.33 -17.73
C ILE A 285 25.02 -24.25 -18.64
N GLN A 286 26.31 -24.42 -18.34
CA GLN A 286 27.19 -25.29 -19.14
C GLN A 286 26.83 -26.76 -19.01
N SER A 287 26.49 -27.24 -17.80
CA SER A 287 26.05 -28.63 -17.61
C SER A 287 24.77 -28.93 -18.38
N LEU A 288 23.78 -28.02 -18.35
CA LEU A 288 22.51 -28.19 -19.06
C LEU A 288 22.62 -28.07 -20.59
N ARG A 289 23.72 -27.50 -21.10
CA ARG A 289 24.02 -27.45 -22.55
C ARG A 289 24.83 -28.65 -23.05
N SER A 290 25.40 -29.44 -22.13
CA SER A 290 26.27 -30.57 -22.44
C SER A 290 25.54 -31.92 -22.40
N GLU A 291 24.28 -31.93 -21.95
CA GLU A 291 23.32 -33.04 -22.06
C GLU A 291 22.51 -32.94 -23.35
#